data_AF-A0A3D3K5X9-F1
#
_entry.id   AF-A0A3D3K5X9-F1
#
_cell.length_a   1.000
_cell.length_b   1.000
_cell.length_c   1.000
_cell.angle_alpha   90.00
_cell.angle_beta   90.00
_cell.angle_gamma   90.00
#
_symmetry.space_group_name_H-M   'P 1'
#
loop_
_entity.id
_entity.type
_entity.pdbx_description
1 polymer ?
#
loop_
_entity_poly.entity_id
_entity_poly.type
_entity_poly.pdbx_seq_one_letter_code
_entity_poly.pdbx_strand_id
1 'polypeptide(L)' 'MEFHTYTLPNGIRGIHRQVRGSVAHCALVVGAGSRDERPGEYGLAHLTEHAFFK' A
#
# COMPACT_ATOMS: atom_id res chain seq x y z
N MET A 1 -8.35 12.03 17.92
CA MET A 1 -8.35 12.05 16.44
C MET A 1 -9.01 10.78 15.97
N GLU A 2 -10.05 10.87 15.15
CA GLU A 2 -10.80 9.70 14.70
C GLU A 2 -10.33 9.28 13.30
N PHE A 3 -10.07 7.98 13.15
CA PHE A 3 -9.80 7.33 11.87
C PHE A 3 -11.02 6.48 11.51
N HIS A 4 -11.50 6.62 10.28
CA HIS A 4 -12.50 5.73 9.73
C HIS A 4 -11.81 4.53 9.10
N THR A 5 -12.06 3.35 9.65
CA THR A 5 -11.56 2.09 9.11
C THR A 5 -12.69 1.33 8.44
N TYR A 6 -12.43 0.69 7.31
CA TYR A 6 -13.41 -0.09 6.59
C TYR A 6 -12.74 -1.20 5.76
N THR A 7 -13.53 -2.19 5.36
CA THR A 7 -13.10 -3.25 4.44
C THR A 7 -14.03 -3.26 3.24
N LEU A 8 -13.46 -3.22 2.05
CA LEU A 8 -14.20 -3.29 0.80
C LEU A 8 -14.65 -4.74 0.52
N PRO A 9 -15.67 -4.98 -0.32
CA PRO A 9 -16.14 -6.33 -0.63
C PRO A 9 -15.08 -7.28 -1.22
N ASN A 10 -14.01 -6.73 -1.79
CA ASN A 10 -12.87 -7.50 -2.32
C ASN A 10 -11.76 -7.77 -1.28
N GLY A 11 -11.96 -7.38 -0.01
CA GLY A 11 -11.01 -7.62 1.08
C GLY A 11 -9.96 -6.53 1.29
N ILE A 12 -9.90 -5.47 0.46
CA ILE A 12 -9.00 -4.34 0.69
C ILE A 12 -9.43 -3.57 1.94
N ARG A 13 -8.45 -3.24 2.79
CA ARG A 13 -8.68 -2.48 4.03
C ARG A 13 -8.32 -1.01 3.82
N GLY A 14 -9.22 -0.12 4.19
CA GLY A 14 -9.03 1.33 4.18
C GLY A 14 -8.89 1.89 5.58
N ILE A 15 -7.97 2.84 5.74
CA ILE A 15 -7.86 3.71 6.92
C ILE A 15 -7.88 5.13 6.39
N HIS A 16 -8.91 5.89 6.74
CA HIS A 16 -9.11 7.25 6.25
C HIS A 16 -9.26 8.22 7.42
N ARG A 17 -8.64 9.39 7.29
CA ARG A 17 -8.86 10.51 8.19
C ARG A 17 -9.23 11.73 7.36
N GLN A 18 -10.44 12.21 7.55
CA GLN A 18 -10.88 13.45 6.92
C GLN A 18 -10.25 14.65 7.65
N VAL A 19 -9.63 15.55 6.88
CA VAL A 19 -9.07 16.81 7.36
C VAL A 19 -9.56 17.95 6.47
N ARG A 20 -9.73 19.15 7.03
CA ARG A 20 -10.01 20.36 6.22
C ARG A 20 -8.69 20.86 5.65
N GLY A 21 -8.41 20.55 4.39
CA GLY A 21 -7.22 20.97 3.67
C GLY A 21 -7.41 20.86 2.16
N SER A 22 -6.58 21.56 1.40
CA SER A 22 -6.58 21.51 -0.08
C SER A 22 -5.75 20.35 -0.64
N VAL A 23 -5.04 19.60 0.22
CA VAL A 23 -4.15 18.50 -0.16
C VAL A 23 -4.62 17.21 0.49
N ALA A 24 -4.66 16.14 -0.30
CA ALA A 24 -4.87 14.78 0.18
C ALA A 24 -3.57 13.99 0.14
N HIS A 25 -3.27 13.25 1.20
CA HIS A 25 -2.19 12.28 1.25
C HIS A 25 -2.79 10.88 1.14
N CYS A 26 -2.27 10.07 0.22
CA CYS A 26 -2.69 8.70 0.02
C CYS A 26 -1.46 7.78 0.01
N ALA A 27 -1.64 6.56 0.50
CA ALA A 27 -0.64 5.51 0.45
C ALA A 27 -1.33 4.19 0.15
N LEU A 28 -0.64 3.32 -0.62
CA LEU A 28 -1.01 1.93 -0.82
C LEU A 28 -0.01 1.06 -0.08
N VAL A 29 -0.50 0.16 0.77
CA VAL A 29 0.35 -0.81 1.47
C VAL A 29 0.02 -2.19 0.95
N VAL A 30 1.03 -2.87 0.42
CA VAL A 30 0.94 -4.25 -0.04
C VAL A 30 1.63 -5.13 1.00
N GLY A 31 0.98 -6.21 1.41
CA GLY A 31 1.51 -7.17 2.39
C GLY A 31 2.52 -8.14 1.79
N ALA A 32 3.48 -7.64 1.00
CA ALA A 32 4.52 -8.42 0.35
C ALA A 32 5.85 -7.66 0.37
N GLY A 33 6.98 -8.38 0.33
CA GLY A 33 8.31 -7.80 0.23
C GLY A 33 9.40 -8.87 0.03
N SER A 34 10.66 -8.52 0.28
CA SER A 34 11.78 -9.46 0.06
C SER A 34 11.71 -10.75 0.89
N ARG A 35 10.91 -10.80 1.96
CA ARG A 35 10.64 -12.04 2.70
C ARG A 35 9.85 -13.08 1.89
N ASP A 36 9.14 -12.63 0.86
CA ASP A 36 8.24 -13.43 0.03
C ASP A 36 8.91 -13.83 -1.30
N GLU A 37 10.14 -13.37 -1.55
CA GLU A 37 10.93 -13.70 -2.74
C GLU A 37 11.36 -15.17 -2.72
N ARG A 38 11.23 -15.85 -3.86
CA ARG A 38 11.69 -17.24 -4.03
C ARG A 38 13.17 -17.27 -4.41
N PRO A 39 13.84 -18.43 -4.29
CA PRO A 39 15.17 -18.62 -4.86
C PRO A 39 15.19 -18.23 -6.35
N GLY A 40 16.04 -17.26 -6.71
CA GLY A 40 16.13 -16.73 -8.08
C GLY A 40 15.35 -15.44 -8.33
N GLU A 41 14.53 -14.95 -7.39
CA GLU A 41 13.73 -13.70 -7.52
C GLU A 41 14.33 -12.52 -6.72
N TYR A 42 15.64 -12.56 -6.44
CA TYR A 42 16.29 -11.61 -5.54
C TYR A 42 16.14 -10.15 -6.00
N GLY A 43 15.57 -9.32 -5.13
CA GLY A 43 15.35 -7.90 -5.38
C GLY A 43 14.12 -7.60 -6.23
N LEU A 44 13.29 -8.60 -6.55
CA LEU A 44 12.06 -8.40 -7.32
C LEU A 44 11.07 -7.49 -6.60
N ALA A 45 10.96 -7.56 -5.27
CA ALA A 45 10.07 -6.67 -4.52
C ALA A 45 10.48 -5.19 -4.67
N HIS A 46 11.78 -4.91 -4.56
CA HIS A 46 12.33 -3.56 -4.71
C HIS A 46 12.25 -3.07 -6.17
N LEU A 47 12.55 -3.95 -7.14
CA LEU A 47 12.35 -3.64 -8.55
C LEU A 47 10.88 -3.29 -8.84
N THR A 48 9.94 -4.03 -8.26
CA THR A 48 8.50 -3.79 -8.42
C THR A 48 8.10 -2.42 -7.89
N GLU A 49 8.60 -2.00 -6.72
CA GLU A 49 8.38 -0.66 -6.18
C GLU A 49 8.83 0.43 -7.17
N HIS A 50 10.04 0.30 -7.73
CA HIS A 50 10.57 1.24 -8.71
C HIS A 50 9.80 1.24 -10.04
N ALA A 51 9.31 0.07 -10.46
CA ALA A 51 8.59 -0.09 -11.72
C ALA A 51 7.12 0.34 -11.61
N PHE A 52 6.52 0.35 -10.41
CA PHE A 52 5.09 0.62 -10.22
C PHE A 52 4.65 2.01 -10.71
N PHE A 53 5.55 2.98 -10.69
CA PHE A 53 5.30 4.36 -11.13
C PHE A 53 5.92 4.70 -12.49
N LYS A 54 6.32 3.69 -13.28
CA LYS A 54 6.80 3.86 -14.65
C LYS A 54 5.69 3.59 -15.65
#